data_AF-A0A7V9N5J4-F1
#
_entry.id   AF-A0A7V9N5J4-F1
#
_cell.length_a   1.000
_cell.length_b   1.000
_cell.length_c   1.000
_cell.angle_alpha   90.00
_cell.angle_beta   90.00
_cell.angle_gamma   90.00
#
_symmetry.space_group_name_H-M   'P 1'
#
loop_
_entity.id
_entity.type
_entity.pdbx_description
1 polymer ?
#
loop_
_entity_poly.entity_id
_entity_poly.type
_entity_poly.pdbx_seq_one_letter_code
_entity_poly.pdbx_strand_id
1 'polypeptide(L)'
;MTDSDPLQNGLDALATVEAAAVTFVGVARERGLDGTLDAGEDAFVVLRAAQCQDEQHYHALLAAGGLPLTDTFTIPEEMVSDRTLLLVGILEMKALGIAGHMALAREWAARGDLDQVEIAYQMGAVDAQHMALAHALVGVSPANDRAFARWLFAEPAEAIDALGPLGLLDGEGEPVSFPGPLDRMCQGVFGLTPDTTAAMTLPRPPIGASLPAATPRAITGGD
;
A
#
# COMPACT_ATOMS: atom_id res chain seq x y z
N MET A 1 20.81 -3.63 26.11
CA MET A 1 19.96 -3.47 24.91
C MET A 1 18.69 -2.84 25.42
N THR A 2 18.44 -1.58 25.06
CA THR A 2 17.11 -1.00 25.21
C THR A 2 16.21 -1.75 24.25
N ASP A 3 15.13 -2.35 24.74
CA ASP A 3 14.11 -2.93 23.86
C ASP A 3 13.67 -1.82 22.89
N SER A 4 13.81 -2.11 21.59
CA SER A 4 13.36 -1.23 20.52
C SER A 4 11.84 -1.04 20.62
N ASP A 5 11.35 0.20 20.48
CA ASP A 5 9.91 0.49 20.53
C ASP A 5 9.19 -0.28 19.40
N PRO A 6 8.24 -1.18 19.72
CA PRO A 6 7.50 -1.96 18.73
C PRO A 6 6.79 -1.09 17.69
N LEU A 7 6.36 0.12 18.09
CA LEU A 7 5.75 1.07 17.16
C LEU A 7 6.77 1.58 16.15
N GLN A 8 7.94 2.02 16.59
CA GLN A 8 8.98 2.52 15.70
C GLN A 8 9.41 1.43 14.71
N ASN A 9 9.69 0.22 15.21
CA ASN A 9 10.03 -0.92 14.35
C ASN A 9 8.92 -1.21 13.33
N GLY A 10 7.65 -1.08 13.75
CA GLY A 10 6.50 -1.24 12.87
C GLY A 10 6.39 -0.17 11.79
N LEU A 11 6.64 1.10 12.14
CA LEU A 11 6.67 2.22 11.20
C LEU A 11 7.81 2.05 10.17
N ASP A 12 9.00 1.69 10.63
CA ASP A 12 10.18 1.46 9.79
C ASP A 12 9.94 0.30 8.80
N ALA A 13 9.39 -0.82 9.31
CA ALA A 13 9.05 -1.98 8.51
C ALA A 13 7.99 -1.64 7.45
N LEU A 14 6.88 -1.00 7.83
CA LEU A 14 5.81 -0.66 6.90
C LEU A 14 6.22 0.40 5.88
N ALA A 15 7.05 1.38 6.27
CA ALA A 15 7.60 2.34 5.31
C ALA A 15 8.45 1.60 4.26
N THR A 16 9.19 0.57 4.68
CA THR A 16 9.96 -0.26 3.75
C THR A 16 9.06 -1.10 2.83
N VAL A 17 7.97 -1.67 3.37
CA VAL A 17 6.97 -2.43 2.59
C VAL A 17 6.30 -1.55 1.53
N GLU A 18 5.89 -0.33 1.89
CA GLU A 18 5.28 0.59 0.92
C GLU A 18 6.28 1.07 -0.13
N ALA A 19 7.53 1.34 0.27
CA ALA A 19 8.59 1.65 -0.69
C ALA A 19 8.87 0.48 -1.66
N ALA A 20 8.82 -0.77 -1.16
CA ALA A 20 8.93 -1.97 -2.01
C ALA A 20 7.75 -2.07 -2.99
N ALA A 21 6.52 -1.81 -2.52
CA ALA A 21 5.32 -1.85 -3.36
C ALA A 21 5.38 -0.80 -4.49
N VAL A 22 5.74 0.44 -4.16
CA VAL A 22 5.92 1.53 -5.14
C VAL A 22 6.95 1.16 -6.19
N THR A 23 8.09 0.63 -5.76
CA THR A 23 9.21 0.25 -6.64
C THR A 23 8.81 -0.91 -7.56
N PHE A 24 8.22 -1.97 -7.00
CA PHE A 24 7.75 -3.13 -7.74
C PHE A 24 6.73 -2.75 -8.82
N VAL A 25 5.73 -1.94 -8.47
CA VAL A 25 4.72 -1.47 -9.42
C VAL A 25 5.34 -0.55 -10.47
N GLY A 26 6.32 0.29 -10.10
CA GLY A 26 7.07 1.11 -11.05
C GLY A 26 7.77 0.27 -12.12
N VAL A 27 8.49 -0.78 -11.72
CA VAL A 27 9.16 -1.71 -12.65
C VAL A 27 8.14 -2.42 -13.54
N ALA A 28 7.05 -2.94 -12.98
CA ALA A 28 6.00 -3.58 -13.78
C ALA A 28 5.41 -2.63 -14.82
N ARG A 29 5.21 -1.35 -14.47
CA ARG A 29 4.72 -0.33 -15.42
C ARG A 29 5.73 -0.05 -16.54
N GLU A 30 7.02 0.06 -16.22
CA GLU A 30 8.08 0.23 -17.23
C GLU A 30 8.10 -0.93 -18.22
N ARG A 31 8.07 -2.17 -17.72
CA ARG A 31 8.02 -3.39 -18.54
C ARG A 31 6.73 -3.48 -19.37
N GLY A 32 5.63 -2.92 -18.86
CA GLY A 32 4.40 -2.76 -19.63
C GLY A 32 4.52 -1.77 -20.79
N LEU A 33 5.29 -0.68 -20.62
CA LEU A 33 5.48 0.35 -21.65
C LEU A 33 6.52 -0.06 -22.70
N ASP A 34 7.56 -0.81 -22.33
CA ASP A 34 8.57 -1.30 -23.27
C ASP A 34 8.15 -2.58 -24.03
N GLY A 35 7.04 -3.21 -23.61
CA GLY A 35 6.44 -4.38 -24.25
C GLY A 35 7.03 -5.71 -23.80
N THR A 36 7.88 -5.74 -22.78
CA THR A 36 8.44 -6.97 -22.19
C THR A 36 7.49 -7.65 -21.19
N LEU A 37 6.43 -6.95 -20.77
CA LEU A 37 5.33 -7.47 -19.98
C LEU A 37 3.98 -7.10 -20.62
N ASP A 38 3.17 -8.10 -20.99
CA ASP A 38 1.76 -7.86 -21.35
C ASP A 38 0.90 -7.81 -20.09
N ALA A 39 0.95 -6.68 -19.38
CA ALA A 39 0.12 -6.46 -18.21
C ALA A 39 -1.36 -6.29 -18.58
N GLY A 40 -1.70 -5.91 -19.81
CA GLY A 40 -3.03 -5.45 -20.24
C GLY A 40 -3.40 -4.04 -19.76
N GLU A 41 -4.21 -3.34 -20.56
CA GLU A 41 -4.63 -1.95 -20.28
C GLU A 41 -5.41 -1.82 -18.97
N ASP A 42 -6.23 -2.83 -18.66
CA ASP A 42 -7.01 -2.94 -17.42
C ASP A 42 -6.13 -2.95 -16.17
N ALA A 43 -5.09 -3.79 -16.16
CA ALA A 43 -4.14 -3.83 -15.07
C ALA A 43 -3.29 -2.56 -15.03
N PHE A 44 -2.84 -2.04 -16.18
CA PHE A 44 -1.99 -0.86 -16.22
C PHE A 44 -2.63 0.37 -15.55
N VAL A 45 -3.94 0.58 -15.73
CA VAL A 45 -4.68 1.66 -15.06
C VAL A 45 -4.70 1.47 -13.54
N VAL A 46 -4.90 0.23 -13.07
CA VAL A 46 -4.89 -0.11 -11.64
C VAL A 46 -3.49 0.08 -11.05
N LEU A 47 -2.44 -0.43 -11.70
CA LEU A 47 -1.05 -0.31 -11.27
C LEU A 47 -0.63 1.16 -11.15
N ARG A 48 -1.01 1.99 -12.12
CA ARG A 48 -0.72 3.42 -12.08
C ARG A 48 -1.34 4.11 -10.86
N ALA A 49 -2.59 3.79 -10.54
CA ALA A 49 -3.27 4.34 -9.37
C ALA A 49 -2.65 3.81 -8.06
N ALA A 50 -2.40 2.51 -7.99
CA ALA A 50 -1.81 1.85 -6.83
C ALA A 50 -0.44 2.43 -6.47
N GLN A 51 0.46 2.61 -7.45
CA GLN A 51 1.79 3.20 -7.19
C GLN A 51 1.70 4.57 -6.50
N CYS A 52 0.76 5.41 -6.91
CA CYS A 52 0.55 6.73 -6.28
C CYS A 52 -0.06 6.64 -4.88
N GLN A 53 -0.94 5.67 -4.64
CA GLN A 53 -1.59 5.48 -3.35
C GLN A 53 -0.59 4.90 -2.33
N ASP A 54 0.20 3.91 -2.74
CA ASP A 54 1.25 3.28 -1.93
C ASP A 54 2.34 4.28 -1.57
N GLU A 55 2.71 5.17 -2.49
CA GLU A 55 3.68 6.23 -2.18
C GLU A 55 3.11 7.24 -1.19
N GLN A 56 1.79 7.49 -1.21
CA GLN A 56 1.15 8.32 -0.20
C GLN A 56 1.11 7.61 1.17
N HIS A 57 0.91 6.29 1.22
CA HIS A 57 1.01 5.52 2.45
C HIS A 57 2.42 5.60 3.02
N TYR A 58 3.44 5.40 2.17
CA TYR A 58 4.85 5.59 2.53
C TYR A 58 5.10 6.97 3.16
N HIS A 59 4.63 8.05 2.54
CA HIS A 59 4.79 9.40 3.08
C HIS A 59 4.03 9.63 4.40
N ALA A 60 2.86 9.01 4.58
CA ALA A 60 2.13 9.07 5.84
C ALA A 60 2.92 8.38 6.97
N LEU A 61 3.54 7.23 6.67
CA LEU A 61 4.40 6.51 7.60
C LEU A 61 5.66 7.31 7.97
N LEU A 62 6.29 7.98 6.99
CA LEU A 62 7.40 8.91 7.27
C LEU A 62 6.96 10.09 8.14
N ALA A 63 5.80 10.67 7.87
CA ALA A 63 5.25 11.78 8.66
C ALA A 63 4.94 11.37 10.10
N ALA A 64 4.61 10.09 10.33
CA ALA A 64 4.45 9.50 11.66
C ALA A 64 5.78 9.12 12.34
N GLY A 65 6.93 9.36 11.67
CA GLY A 65 8.27 9.12 12.22
C GLY A 65 8.94 7.84 11.72
N GLY A 66 8.34 7.12 10.78
CA GLY A 66 8.95 5.94 10.17
C GLY A 66 10.23 6.26 9.41
N LEU A 67 11.19 5.36 9.49
CA LEU A 67 12.46 5.41 8.79
C LEU A 67 12.63 4.08 8.02
N PRO A 68 12.51 4.07 6.68
CA PRO A 68 12.63 2.83 5.94
C PRO A 68 14.00 2.19 6.17
N LEU A 69 14.01 0.88 6.31
CA LEU A 69 15.19 0.07 6.61
C LEU A 69 16.12 -0.05 5.39
N THR A 70 15.57 0.10 4.19
CA THR A 70 16.27 0.20 2.92
C THR A 70 15.47 1.06 1.95
N ASP A 71 16.15 1.66 0.98
CA ASP A 71 15.55 2.36 -0.16
C ASP A 71 15.78 1.61 -1.48
N THR A 72 16.33 0.41 -1.42
CA THR A 72 16.72 -0.38 -2.58
C THR A 72 16.16 -1.79 -2.44
N PHE A 73 15.57 -2.28 -3.53
CA PHE A 73 14.78 -3.51 -3.57
C PHE A 73 15.20 -4.37 -4.76
N THR A 74 15.19 -5.68 -4.60
CA THR A 74 15.33 -6.62 -5.72
C THR A 74 13.95 -6.93 -6.27
N ILE A 75 13.79 -7.07 -7.59
CA ILE A 75 12.51 -7.46 -8.20
C ILE A 75 12.70 -8.77 -8.96
N PRO A 76 12.01 -9.88 -8.59
CA PRO A 76 12.10 -11.12 -9.35
C PRO A 76 11.62 -10.92 -10.79
N GLU A 77 12.43 -11.33 -11.77
CA GLU A 77 12.14 -11.10 -13.19
C GLU A 77 10.82 -11.75 -13.61
N GLU A 78 10.49 -12.92 -13.06
CA GLU A 78 9.22 -13.61 -13.30
C GLU A 78 8.00 -12.80 -12.84
N MET A 79 8.11 -12.01 -11.78
CA MET A 79 7.02 -11.16 -11.26
C MET A 79 6.76 -9.93 -12.15
N VAL A 80 7.69 -9.59 -13.05
CA VAL A 80 7.57 -8.46 -13.97
C VAL A 80 7.69 -8.86 -15.44
N SER A 81 7.60 -10.16 -15.75
CA SER A 81 7.54 -10.70 -17.11
C SER A 81 6.32 -11.59 -17.35
N ASP A 82 5.63 -12.05 -16.29
CA ASP A 82 4.38 -12.79 -16.39
C ASP A 82 3.23 -12.06 -15.68
N ARG A 83 2.12 -11.83 -16.39
CA ARG A 83 0.95 -11.12 -15.85
C ARG A 83 0.34 -11.81 -14.63
N THR A 84 0.31 -13.14 -14.62
CA THR A 84 -0.29 -13.89 -13.50
C THR A 84 0.58 -13.75 -12.27
N LEU A 85 1.90 -13.93 -12.41
CA LEU A 85 2.85 -13.79 -11.32
C LEU A 85 2.92 -12.36 -10.79
N LEU A 86 2.83 -11.34 -11.66
CA LEU A 86 2.67 -9.95 -11.26
C LEU A 86 1.46 -9.76 -10.35
N LEU A 87 0.28 -10.20 -10.79
CA LEU A 87 -0.96 -9.99 -10.05
C LEU A 87 -0.99 -10.80 -8.75
N VAL A 88 -0.43 -12.01 -8.74
CA VAL A 88 -0.24 -12.80 -7.51
C VAL A 88 0.71 -12.09 -6.55
N GLY A 89 1.82 -11.53 -7.04
CA GLY A 89 2.75 -10.74 -6.24
C GLY A 89 2.08 -9.53 -5.59
N ILE A 90 1.22 -8.83 -6.33
CA ILE A 90 0.41 -7.73 -5.79
C ILE A 90 -0.55 -8.24 -4.71
N LEU A 91 -1.24 -9.35 -4.93
CA LEU A 91 -2.14 -9.93 -3.93
C LEU A 91 -1.42 -10.25 -2.62
N GLU A 92 -0.23 -10.84 -2.70
CA GLU A 92 0.57 -11.13 -1.51
C GLU A 92 1.03 -9.82 -0.84
N MET A 93 1.63 -8.88 -1.59
CA MET A 93 2.03 -7.57 -1.06
C MET A 93 0.90 -6.84 -0.34
N LYS A 94 -0.31 -6.81 -0.93
CA LYS A 94 -1.47 -6.16 -0.31
C LYS A 94 -1.98 -6.91 0.90
N ALA A 95 -1.83 -8.24 0.95
CA ALA A 95 -2.13 -8.99 2.17
C ALA A 95 -1.17 -8.62 3.32
N LEU A 96 0.12 -8.42 3.01
CA LEU A 96 1.12 -7.98 3.99
C LEU A 96 0.80 -6.55 4.47
N GLY A 97 0.55 -5.62 3.55
CA GLY A 97 0.16 -4.24 3.86
C GLY A 97 -1.04 -4.17 4.78
N ILE A 98 -2.15 -4.83 4.44
CA ILE A 98 -3.37 -4.85 5.28
C ILE A 98 -3.07 -5.39 6.69
N ALA A 99 -2.38 -6.52 6.78
CA ALA A 99 -2.07 -7.13 8.08
C ALA A 99 -1.15 -6.24 8.93
N GLY A 100 -0.17 -5.60 8.31
CA GLY A 100 0.74 -4.68 8.98
C GLY A 100 0.02 -3.40 9.43
N HIS A 101 -0.82 -2.80 8.57
CA HIS A 101 -1.65 -1.65 8.94
C HIS A 101 -2.61 -1.96 10.09
N MET A 102 -3.20 -3.16 10.13
CA MET A 102 -4.02 -3.61 11.26
C MET A 102 -3.20 -3.72 12.56
N ALA A 103 -1.98 -4.29 12.49
CA ALA A 103 -1.10 -4.37 13.65
C ALA A 103 -0.66 -2.96 14.12
N LEU A 104 -0.32 -2.07 13.19
CA LEU A 104 0.06 -0.69 13.49
C LEU A 104 -1.09 0.09 14.12
N ALA A 105 -2.33 -0.08 13.62
CA ALA A 105 -3.52 0.51 14.22
C ALA A 105 -3.71 0.04 15.68
N ARG A 106 -3.44 -1.24 15.98
CA ARG A 106 -3.49 -1.73 17.36
C ARG A 106 -2.42 -1.07 18.24
N GLU A 107 -1.20 -0.90 17.73
CA GLU A 107 -0.12 -0.23 18.45
C GLU A 107 -0.44 1.24 18.76
N TRP A 108 -1.00 1.98 17.81
CA TRP A 108 -1.46 3.35 18.03
C TRP A 108 -2.62 3.43 19.01
N ALA A 109 -3.59 2.51 18.90
CA ALA A 109 -4.71 2.44 19.82
C ALA A 109 -4.25 2.19 21.27
N ALA A 110 -3.25 1.33 21.47
CA ALA A 110 -2.66 1.08 22.79
C ALA A 110 -1.98 2.33 23.40
N ARG A 111 -1.56 3.27 22.56
CA ARG A 111 -0.94 4.55 22.94
C ARG A 111 -1.95 5.71 23.04
N GLY A 112 -3.21 5.48 22.66
CA GLY A 112 -4.27 6.49 22.66
C GLY A 112 -4.20 7.48 21.49
N ASP A 113 -3.41 7.21 20.45
CA ASP A 113 -3.29 8.06 19.27
C ASP A 113 -4.31 7.66 18.20
N LEU A 114 -5.54 8.16 18.35
CA LEU A 114 -6.66 7.76 17.51
C LEU A 114 -6.57 8.33 16.09
N ASP A 115 -5.92 9.48 15.91
CA ASP A 115 -5.70 10.05 14.58
C ASP A 115 -4.84 9.11 13.75
N GLN A 116 -3.79 8.53 14.35
CA GLN A 116 -2.96 7.52 13.68
C GLN A 116 -3.68 6.18 13.48
N VAL A 117 -4.60 5.80 14.37
CA VAL A 117 -5.49 4.64 14.14
C VAL A 117 -6.34 4.85 12.89
N GLU A 118 -6.93 6.04 12.74
CA GLU A 118 -7.75 6.38 11.57
C GLU A 118 -6.92 6.38 10.28
N ILE A 119 -5.69 6.88 10.32
CA ILE A 119 -4.78 6.86 9.16
C ILE A 119 -4.40 5.42 8.79
N ALA A 120 -3.97 4.61 9.75
CA ALA A 120 -3.64 3.19 9.51
C ALA A 120 -4.84 2.39 8.97
N TYR A 121 -6.04 2.66 9.49
CA TYR A 121 -7.27 2.06 8.97
C TYR A 121 -7.54 2.47 7.51
N GLN A 122 -7.36 3.74 7.16
CA GLN A 122 -7.54 4.23 5.79
C GLN A 122 -6.57 3.57 4.81
N MET A 123 -5.30 3.41 5.18
CA MET A 123 -4.29 2.72 4.35
C MET A 123 -4.69 1.25 4.11
N GLY A 124 -5.02 0.52 5.17
CA GLY A 124 -5.49 -0.86 5.06
C GLY A 124 -6.79 -1.00 4.24
N ALA A 125 -7.68 0.01 4.27
CA ALA A 125 -8.88 0.02 3.45
C ALA A 125 -8.58 0.22 1.96
N VAL A 126 -7.57 1.03 1.62
CA VAL A 126 -7.10 1.21 0.23
C VAL A 126 -6.39 -0.05 -0.27
N ASP A 127 -5.54 -0.67 0.54
CA ASP A 127 -4.90 -1.94 0.17
C ASP A 127 -5.93 -3.05 -0.09
N ALA A 128 -7.03 -3.08 0.67
CA ALA A 128 -8.13 -4.01 0.42
C ALA A 128 -8.82 -3.76 -0.94
N GLN A 129 -8.88 -2.51 -1.39
CA GLN A 129 -9.38 -2.19 -2.74
C GLN A 129 -8.41 -2.65 -3.82
N HIS A 130 -7.10 -2.45 -3.63
CA HIS A 130 -6.08 -2.99 -4.55
C HIS A 130 -6.17 -4.50 -4.66
N MET A 131 -6.31 -5.20 -3.53
CA MET A 131 -6.47 -6.65 -3.51
C MET A 131 -7.73 -7.10 -4.26
N ALA A 132 -8.87 -6.42 -4.05
CA ALA A 132 -10.11 -6.75 -4.76
C ALA A 132 -9.99 -6.52 -6.28
N LEU A 133 -9.32 -5.44 -6.69
CA LEU A 133 -9.06 -5.17 -8.11
C LEU A 133 -8.12 -6.22 -8.72
N ALA A 134 -7.04 -6.59 -8.02
CA ALA A 134 -6.13 -7.65 -8.45
C ALA A 134 -6.84 -9.01 -8.56
N HIS A 135 -7.68 -9.38 -7.59
CA HIS A 135 -8.53 -10.57 -7.66
C HIS A 135 -9.43 -10.57 -8.90
N ALA A 136 -10.08 -9.44 -9.21
CA ALA A 136 -10.89 -9.32 -10.41
C ALA A 136 -10.07 -9.51 -11.69
N LEU A 137 -8.86 -8.95 -11.74
CA LEU A 137 -7.93 -9.05 -12.89
C LEU A 137 -7.39 -10.47 -13.10
N VAL A 138 -7.31 -11.31 -12.06
CA VAL A 138 -6.98 -12.75 -12.16
C VAL A 138 -8.21 -13.66 -12.28
N GLY A 139 -9.41 -13.09 -12.38
CA GLY A 139 -10.65 -13.84 -12.60
C GLY A 139 -11.26 -14.53 -11.37
N VAL A 140 -10.89 -14.11 -10.16
CA VAL A 140 -11.51 -14.62 -8.92
C VAL A 140 -12.91 -14.03 -8.76
N SER A 141 -13.91 -14.88 -8.46
CA SER A 141 -15.30 -14.47 -8.25
C SER A 141 -15.95 -15.20 -7.05
N PRO A 142 -16.46 -14.48 -6.03
CA PRO A 142 -16.40 -13.02 -5.91
C PRO A 142 -14.97 -12.53 -5.64
N ALA A 143 -14.60 -11.35 -6.17
CA ALA A 143 -13.26 -10.78 -6.01
C ALA A 143 -12.96 -10.31 -4.56
N ASN A 144 -13.98 -10.28 -3.70
CA ASN A 144 -13.91 -10.08 -2.26
C ASN A 144 -14.37 -11.36 -1.54
N ASP A 145 -13.54 -12.40 -1.61
CA ASP A 145 -13.87 -13.75 -1.17
C ASP A 145 -13.87 -13.95 0.36
N ARG A 146 -13.64 -12.89 1.15
CA ARG A 146 -13.48 -12.97 2.61
C ARG A 146 -14.33 -11.99 3.37
N ALA A 147 -14.79 -12.45 4.53
CA ALA A 147 -15.48 -11.62 5.52
C ALA A 147 -14.51 -10.77 6.37
N PHE A 148 -13.27 -11.23 6.55
CA PHE A 148 -12.23 -10.55 7.31
C PHE A 148 -10.88 -10.65 6.58
N ALA A 149 -10.06 -9.61 6.67
CA ALA A 149 -8.68 -9.67 6.22
C ALA A 149 -7.90 -10.74 7.01
N ARG A 150 -6.82 -11.26 6.41
CA ARG A 150 -5.96 -12.23 7.09
C ARG A 150 -5.24 -11.53 8.24
N TRP A 151 -5.31 -12.11 9.43
CA TRP A 151 -4.47 -11.70 10.55
C TRP A 151 -3.14 -12.42 10.44
N LEU A 152 -2.14 -11.78 9.84
CA LEU A 152 -0.82 -12.40 9.61
C LEU A 152 0.19 -12.12 10.73
N PHE A 153 0.11 -10.94 11.37
CA PHE A 153 1.17 -10.47 12.25
C PHE A 153 0.72 -10.25 13.69
N ALA A 154 1.56 -10.64 14.64
CA ALA A 154 1.42 -10.27 16.03
C ALA A 154 2.04 -8.90 16.31
N GLU A 155 3.06 -8.49 15.57
CA GLU A 155 3.74 -7.20 15.66
C GLU A 155 3.87 -6.59 14.26
N PRO A 156 3.71 -5.26 14.08
CA PRO A 156 3.78 -4.66 12.75
C PRO A 156 5.16 -4.83 12.09
N ALA A 157 6.22 -4.97 12.89
CA ALA A 157 7.57 -5.20 12.42
C ALA A 157 7.72 -6.51 11.61
N GLU A 158 6.87 -7.52 11.83
CA GLU A 158 6.91 -8.80 11.08
C GLU A 158 6.64 -8.62 9.57
N ALA A 159 6.08 -7.47 9.16
CA ALA A 159 5.78 -7.19 7.76
C ALA A 159 7.05 -7.16 6.88
N ILE A 160 8.20 -6.75 7.43
CA ILE A 160 9.46 -6.70 6.65
C ILE A 160 9.96 -8.10 6.31
N ASP A 161 9.89 -9.04 7.25
CA ASP A 161 10.36 -10.42 7.07
C ASP A 161 9.56 -11.13 5.97
N ALA A 162 8.29 -10.74 5.79
CA ALA A 162 7.43 -11.27 4.76
C ALA A 162 7.78 -10.80 3.34
N LEU A 163 8.62 -9.78 3.16
CA LEU A 163 9.16 -9.41 1.85
C LEU A 163 10.25 -10.38 1.37
N GLY A 164 10.94 -11.05 2.29
CA GLY A 164 12.02 -12.00 1.97
C GLY A 164 11.57 -13.14 1.05
N PRO A 165 10.49 -13.87 1.39
CA PRO A 165 9.93 -14.91 0.51
C PRO A 165 9.43 -14.42 -0.85
N LEU A 166 9.14 -13.12 -1.00
CA LEU A 166 8.77 -12.50 -2.27
C LEU A 166 10.00 -12.08 -3.09
N GLY A 167 11.21 -12.24 -2.55
CA GLY A 167 12.44 -11.83 -3.22
C GLY A 167 12.58 -10.32 -3.39
N LEU A 168 11.94 -9.52 -2.51
CA LEU A 168 11.87 -8.06 -2.64
C LEU A 168 12.96 -7.28 -1.89
N LEU A 169 13.79 -7.95 -1.08
CA LEU A 169 14.87 -7.30 -0.30
C LEU A 169 16.27 -7.76 -0.75
N ASP A 170 16.52 -9.07 -0.66
CA ASP A 170 17.83 -9.68 -0.92
C ASP A 170 17.74 -10.82 -1.96
N GLY A 171 16.91 -10.63 -2.99
CA GLY A 171 16.72 -11.60 -4.07
C GLY A 171 17.88 -11.62 -5.10
N GLU A 172 17.73 -12.45 -6.14
CA GLU A 172 18.75 -12.57 -7.22
C GLU A 172 18.61 -11.50 -8.33
N GLY A 173 17.57 -10.66 -8.27
CA GLY A 173 17.33 -9.60 -9.25
C GLY A 173 18.26 -8.39 -9.10
N GLU A 174 18.40 -7.60 -10.17
CA GLU A 174 19.14 -6.34 -10.10
C GLU A 174 18.49 -5.38 -9.09
N PRO A 175 19.27 -4.72 -8.22
CA PRO A 175 18.72 -3.78 -7.26
C PRO A 175 18.12 -2.55 -7.95
N VAL A 176 16.92 -2.19 -7.53
CA VAL A 176 16.18 -1.00 -7.99
C VAL A 176 15.94 -0.09 -6.80
N SER A 177 16.39 1.16 -6.90
CA SER A 177 16.14 2.16 -5.86
C SER A 177 14.71 2.69 -5.96
N PHE A 178 14.09 2.94 -4.81
CA PHE A 178 12.84 3.68 -4.67
C PHE A 178 12.98 5.07 -5.34
N PRO A 179 11.93 5.57 -6.04
CA PRO A 179 10.58 5.02 -6.19
C PRO A 179 10.41 4.03 -7.36
N GLY A 180 11.51 3.47 -7.88
CA GLY A 180 11.51 2.68 -9.10
C GLY A 180 11.56 3.54 -10.37
N PRO A 181 11.45 2.91 -11.55
CA PRO A 181 11.48 3.62 -12.82
C PRO A 181 10.17 4.39 -13.07
N LEU A 182 10.27 5.39 -13.95
CA LEU A 182 9.20 6.29 -14.40
C LEU A 182 8.73 7.32 -13.38
N ASP A 183 8.22 8.43 -13.90
CA ASP A 183 7.49 9.40 -13.10
C ASP A 183 6.14 8.84 -12.62
N ARG A 184 5.75 9.25 -11.42
CA ARG A 184 4.42 8.97 -10.86
C ARG A 184 3.34 9.63 -11.73
N MET A 185 2.24 8.91 -11.97
CA MET A 185 1.11 9.43 -12.73
C MET A 185 -0.18 9.35 -11.91
N CYS A 186 -0.34 10.29 -10.98
CA CYS A 186 -1.44 10.26 -10.01
C CYS A 186 -2.77 10.83 -10.53
N GLN A 187 -2.91 10.92 -11.86
CA GLN A 187 -4.13 11.40 -12.50
C GLN A 187 -5.31 10.50 -12.12
N GLY A 188 -6.33 11.10 -11.51
CA GLY A 188 -7.54 10.41 -11.05
C GLY A 188 -7.44 9.74 -9.67
N VAL A 189 -6.32 9.91 -8.96
CA VAL A 189 -6.19 9.54 -7.54
C VAL A 189 -6.53 10.75 -6.68
N PHE A 190 -7.24 10.54 -5.56
CA PHE A 190 -7.72 11.62 -4.69
C PHE A 190 -7.28 11.47 -3.23
N GLY A 191 -7.22 12.60 -2.51
CA GLY A 191 -6.79 12.64 -1.10
C GLY A 191 -5.28 12.57 -0.90
N LEU A 192 -4.49 13.03 -1.89
CA LEU A 192 -3.03 13.07 -1.80
C LEU A 192 -2.57 14.25 -0.94
N THR A 193 -1.47 14.10 -0.21
CA THR A 193 -0.83 15.21 0.50
C THR A 193 0.70 15.18 0.31
N PRO A 194 1.33 16.20 -0.31
CA PRO A 194 0.72 17.36 -0.98
C PRO A 194 0.20 17.02 -2.40
N ASP A 195 -0.93 17.61 -2.79
CA ASP A 195 -1.56 17.45 -4.11
C ASP A 195 -0.59 17.71 -5.27
N THR A 196 -0.46 16.76 -6.19
CA THR A 196 0.26 16.95 -7.46
C THR A 196 -0.69 17.40 -8.58
N THR A 197 -0.20 18.24 -9.50
CA THR A 197 -0.97 19.14 -10.38
C THR A 197 -1.58 18.52 -11.66
N ALA A 198 -1.86 17.21 -11.70
CA ALA A 198 -2.50 16.57 -12.87
C ALA A 198 -3.98 16.23 -12.61
N ALA A 199 -4.87 16.58 -13.54
CA ALA A 199 -6.29 16.80 -13.28
C ALA A 199 -7.10 15.57 -12.77
N MET A 200 -7.79 15.82 -11.66
CA MET A 200 -8.90 15.09 -11.07
C MET A 200 -10.25 15.63 -11.56
N THR A 201 -11.21 14.76 -11.90
CA THR A 201 -12.65 15.10 -11.79
C THR A 201 -13.45 13.91 -11.29
N LEU A 202 -14.11 14.08 -10.15
CA LEU A 202 -15.23 13.25 -9.69
C LEU A 202 -16.44 13.44 -10.63
N PRO A 203 -17.32 12.45 -10.79
CA PRO A 203 -18.73 12.72 -11.06
C PRO A 203 -19.29 13.52 -9.88
N ARG A 204 -19.76 14.75 -10.15
CA ARG A 204 -20.47 15.58 -9.16
C ARG A 204 -21.75 14.84 -8.72
N PRO A 205 -22.02 14.60 -7.42
CA PRO A 205 -23.34 14.15 -7.00
C PRO A 205 -24.40 15.23 -7.30
N PRO A 206 -25.66 14.88 -7.62
CA PRO A 206 -26.72 15.86 -7.68
C PRO A 206 -27.03 16.46 -6.29
N ILE A 207 -27.27 17.77 -6.30
CA ILE A 207 -27.49 18.67 -5.16
C ILE A 207 -28.79 18.33 -4.41
N GLY A 208 -28.75 18.20 -3.08
CA GLY A 208 -29.96 18.23 -2.23
C GLY A 208 -30.02 17.28 -1.03
N ALA A 209 -29.14 16.27 -0.94
CA ALA A 209 -28.96 15.58 0.33
C ALA A 209 -27.96 16.38 1.16
N SER A 210 -28.37 16.89 2.31
CA SER A 210 -27.42 17.30 3.34
C SER A 210 -26.47 16.13 3.56
N LEU A 211 -25.18 16.35 3.30
CA LEU A 211 -24.16 15.46 3.88
C LEU A 211 -24.51 15.38 5.37
N PRO A 212 -24.66 14.18 5.96
CA PRO A 212 -24.77 14.12 7.41
C PRO A 212 -23.58 14.89 7.96
N ALA A 213 -23.82 15.80 8.90
CA ALA A 213 -22.76 16.57 9.51
C ALA A 213 -21.70 15.58 10.00
N ALA A 214 -20.56 15.53 9.31
CA ALA A 214 -19.41 14.82 9.80
C ALA A 214 -19.13 15.43 11.17
N THR A 215 -19.40 14.64 12.20
CA THR A 215 -19.15 15.02 13.58
C THR A 215 -18.00 14.12 13.99
N PRO A 216 -16.74 14.56 13.79
CA PRO A 216 -15.60 13.87 14.35
C PRO A 216 -15.94 13.59 15.81
N ARG A 217 -15.98 12.32 16.21
CA ARG A 217 -16.01 11.99 17.62
C ARG A 217 -14.58 12.06 18.09
N ALA A 218 -14.17 13.26 18.49
CA ALA A 218 -13.15 13.37 19.50
C ALA A 218 -13.58 12.43 20.64
N ILE A 219 -12.73 11.48 21.00
CA ILE A 219 -12.90 10.77 22.28
C ILE A 219 -12.63 11.83 23.36
N THR A 220 -13.69 12.54 23.73
CA THR A 220 -13.75 13.26 25.00
C THR A 220 -13.83 12.18 26.07
N GLY A 221 -12.74 11.98 26.80
CA GLY A 221 -12.57 10.90 27.77
C GLY A 221 -13.59 10.90 28.91
N GLY A 222 -13.58 9.81 29.69
CA GLY A 222 -14.28 9.73 30.96
C GLY A 222 -14.11 8.39 31.66
N ASP A 223 -13.38 8.46 32.79
CA ASP A 223 -13.32 7.62 34.01
C ASP A 223 -12.92 6.12 33.94
#